data_AF-A0A6G1YKR2-F1
#
_entry.id   AF-A0A6G1YKR2-F1
#
_cell.length_a   1.000
_cell.length_b   1.000
_cell.length_c   1.000
_cell.angle_alpha   90.00
_cell.angle_beta   90.00
_cell.angle_gamma   90.00
#
_symmetry.space_group_name_H-M   'P 1'
#
loop_
_entity.id
_entity.type
_entity.pdbx_description
1 polymer ?
#
loop_
_entity_poly.entity_id
_entity_poly.type
_entity_poly.pdbx_seq_one_letter_code
_entity_poly.pdbx_strand_id
1 'polypeptide(L)'
;MTDSYMGMFLPEDISQRITLFIGGKLEFPFIKKEELMGTFFIFGKNNGLYGEEEILAATDLGKRTVAHLTKTVRMFHNSPNKMDSNFTRENYTNRVLQISIELRDNTTNSPFSLSQMNKRIAGDPNILIDCFAQHIACHQQDQFFEIFQPLREYHLPVSLRRKLEGRMILLGFNVRGSSALPYESTLAAFFMWMKKFNS
;
A
#
# COMPACT_ATOMS: atom_id res chain seq x y z
N MET A 1 -10.87 -12.10 -10.06
CA MET A 1 -10.10 -11.31 -9.07
C MET A 1 -8.64 -11.38 -9.47
N THR A 2 -8.03 -10.24 -9.75
CA THR A 2 -6.61 -10.15 -10.09
C THR A 2 -5.78 -10.61 -8.89
N ASP A 3 -4.92 -11.62 -9.10
CA ASP A 3 -4.04 -12.25 -8.11
C ASP A 3 -2.96 -11.26 -7.61
N SER A 4 -3.41 -10.24 -6.88
CA SER A 4 -2.60 -9.09 -6.47
C SER A 4 -2.85 -8.71 -5.02
N TYR A 5 -1.81 -8.18 -4.37
CA TYR A 5 -1.84 -7.76 -2.98
C TYR A 5 -1.14 -6.42 -2.84
N MET A 6 -1.82 -5.44 -2.26
CA MET A 6 -1.26 -4.13 -1.94
C MET A 6 -0.96 -4.04 -0.45
N GLY A 7 0.09 -3.31 -0.09
CA GLY A 7 0.32 -2.88 1.28
C GLY A 7 1.17 -1.61 1.36
N MET A 8 1.32 -1.14 2.59
CA MET A 8 2.30 -0.12 2.96
C MET A 8 3.32 -0.72 3.90
N PHE A 9 4.59 -0.41 3.65
CA PHE A 9 5.71 -0.92 4.43
C PHE A 9 6.46 0.17 5.20
N LEU A 10 6.20 1.44 4.87
CA LEU A 10 6.71 2.59 5.60
C LEU A 10 5.62 3.67 5.76
N PRO A 11 5.52 4.33 6.91
CA PRO A 11 6.24 4.01 8.16
C PRO A 11 5.77 2.67 8.78
N GLU A 12 6.59 2.02 9.61
CA GLU A 12 6.30 0.67 10.15
C GLU A 12 5.03 0.62 11.02
N ASP A 13 4.67 1.74 11.66
CA ASP A 13 3.51 1.90 12.54
C ASP A 13 2.27 2.45 11.81
N ILE A 14 2.29 2.55 10.47
CA ILE A 14 1.21 3.18 9.68
C ILE A 14 -0.18 2.57 9.95
N SER A 15 -0.25 1.24 10.09
CA SER A 15 -1.48 0.52 10.41
C SER A 15 -2.14 1.03 11.70
N GLN A 16 -1.32 1.28 12.73
CA GLN A 16 -1.78 1.81 14.01
C GLN A 16 -2.23 3.26 13.86
N ARG A 17 -1.46 4.10 13.14
CA ARG A 17 -1.82 5.50 12.92
C ARG A 17 -3.14 5.66 12.18
N ILE A 18 -3.39 4.85 11.14
CA ILE A 18 -4.67 4.83 10.41
C ILE A 18 -5.83 4.51 11.37
N THR A 19 -5.68 3.49 12.22
CA THR A 19 -6.74 3.10 13.17
C THR A 19 -6.98 4.19 14.21
N LEU A 20 -5.92 4.81 14.74
CA LEU A 20 -6.03 5.92 15.70
C LEU A 20 -6.66 7.17 15.07
N PHE A 21 -6.34 7.48 13.82
CA PHE A 21 -6.94 8.59 13.08
C PHE A 21 -8.44 8.40 12.84
N ILE A 22 -8.84 7.20 12.39
CA ILE A 22 -10.26 6.82 12.23
C ILE A 22 -10.99 6.93 13.59
N GLY A 23 -10.36 6.47 14.67
CA GLY A 23 -10.89 6.56 16.03
C GLY A 23 -10.89 7.97 16.65
N GLY A 24 -10.52 9.02 15.90
CA GLY A 24 -10.50 10.41 16.38
C GLY A 24 -9.41 10.71 17.42
N LYS A 25 -8.37 9.87 17.49
CA LYS A 25 -7.22 10.06 18.40
C LYS A 25 -6.06 10.79 17.74
N LEU A 26 -6.08 10.90 16.41
CA LEU A 26 -5.12 11.67 15.63
C LEU A 26 -5.87 12.61 14.67
N GLU A 27 -5.20 13.69 14.32
CA GLU A 27 -5.64 14.67 13.34
C GLU A 27 -4.79 14.57 12.06
N PHE A 28 -5.37 15.00 10.94
CA PHE A 28 -4.67 15.09 9.68
C PHE A 28 -3.80 16.36 9.64
N PRO A 29 -2.57 16.31 9.11
CA PRO A 29 -1.85 15.11 8.65
C PRO A 29 -1.25 14.34 9.84
N PHE A 30 -1.46 13.01 9.87
CA PHE A 30 -0.92 12.11 10.91
C PHE A 30 0.43 11.46 10.50
N ILE A 31 0.98 11.88 9.37
CA ILE A 31 2.31 11.52 8.87
C ILE A 31 3.06 12.83 8.60
N LYS A 32 4.25 12.98 9.19
CA LYS A 32 5.05 14.20 9.13
C LYS A 32 5.71 14.34 7.76
N LYS A 33 5.93 15.58 7.34
CA LYS A 33 6.48 15.92 6.02
C LYS A 33 7.81 15.22 5.71
N GLU A 34 8.63 14.96 6.72
CA GLU A 34 9.96 14.39 6.56
C GLU A 34 9.94 12.85 6.55
N GLU A 35 8.79 12.23 6.85
CA GLU A 35 8.68 10.77 6.89
C GLU A 35 8.64 10.17 5.48
N LEU A 36 9.45 9.12 5.30
CA LEU A 36 9.42 8.32 4.09
C LEU A 36 8.21 7.38 4.11
N MET A 37 7.45 7.38 3.01
CA MET A 37 6.35 6.45 2.77
C MET A 37 6.71 5.48 1.67
N GLY A 38 6.32 4.23 1.87
CA GLY A 38 6.58 3.13 0.96
C GLY A 38 5.31 2.30 0.77
N THR A 39 4.84 2.22 -0.46
CA THR A 39 3.75 1.32 -0.88
C THR A 39 4.31 0.21 -1.75
N PHE A 40 3.65 -0.95 -1.72
CA PHE A 40 3.97 -2.06 -2.60
C PHE A 40 2.71 -2.70 -3.18
N PHE A 41 2.85 -3.27 -4.37
CA PHE A 41 1.90 -4.19 -4.97
C PHE A 41 2.65 -5.45 -5.40
N ILE A 42 2.17 -6.61 -4.99
CA ILE A 42 2.66 -7.92 -5.42
C ILE A 42 1.65 -8.49 -6.40
N PHE A 43 2.11 -8.91 -7.58
CA PHE A 43 1.30 -9.58 -8.59
C PHE A 43 1.74 -11.04 -8.75
N GLY A 44 0.79 -11.95 -8.99
CA GLY A 44 1.03 -13.40 -8.93
C GLY A 44 1.09 -13.92 -7.49
N LYS A 45 0.27 -13.38 -6.59
CA LYS A 45 0.31 -13.70 -5.15
C LYS A 45 0.15 -15.19 -4.86
N ASN A 46 -0.72 -15.89 -5.58
CA ASN A 46 -1.04 -17.29 -5.31
C ASN A 46 -0.08 -18.25 -6.02
N ASN A 47 0.20 -18.00 -7.30
CA ASN A 47 0.90 -18.97 -8.15
C ASN A 47 2.23 -18.46 -8.74
N GLY A 48 2.60 -17.19 -8.54
CA GLY A 48 3.64 -16.56 -9.34
C GLY A 48 3.18 -16.28 -10.78
N LEU A 49 4.07 -15.72 -11.59
CA LEU A 49 3.87 -15.39 -13.00
C LEU A 49 5.02 -16.01 -13.79
N TYR A 50 4.70 -16.97 -14.64
CA TYR A 50 5.72 -17.71 -15.41
C TYR A 50 5.49 -17.64 -16.92
N GLY A 51 4.26 -17.39 -17.37
CA GLY A 51 3.95 -17.20 -18.78
C GLY A 51 4.17 -15.75 -19.25
N GLU A 52 4.62 -15.56 -20.49
CA GLU A 52 4.83 -14.22 -21.07
C GLU A 52 3.56 -13.38 -21.08
N GLU A 53 2.40 -13.97 -21.40
CA GLU A 53 1.11 -13.29 -21.39
C GLU A 53 0.70 -12.83 -19.98
N GLU A 54 0.95 -13.66 -18.96
CA GLU A 54 0.66 -13.32 -17.55
C GLU A 54 1.53 -12.15 -17.09
N ILE A 55 2.81 -12.16 -17.48
CA ILE A 55 3.78 -11.11 -17.18
C ILE A 55 3.38 -9.80 -17.86
N LEU A 56 2.95 -9.85 -19.12
CA LEU A 56 2.48 -8.68 -19.85
C LEU A 56 1.22 -8.09 -19.20
N ALA A 57 0.24 -8.94 -18.88
CA ALA A 57 -0.99 -8.52 -18.24
C ALA A 57 -0.74 -7.90 -16.84
N ALA A 58 0.16 -8.49 -16.06
CA ALA A 58 0.58 -7.95 -14.77
C ALA A 58 1.32 -6.62 -14.93
N THR A 59 2.21 -6.51 -15.90
CA THR A 59 2.94 -5.26 -16.20
C THR A 59 1.98 -4.12 -16.54
N ASP A 60 1.00 -4.38 -17.40
CA ASP A 60 -0.02 -3.39 -17.77
C ASP A 60 -0.91 -3.00 -16.59
N LEU A 61 -1.23 -3.95 -15.71
CA LEU A 61 -1.91 -3.66 -14.46
C LEU A 61 -1.06 -2.75 -13.57
N GLY A 62 0.24 -3.02 -13.42
CA GLY A 62 1.18 -2.18 -12.69
C GLY A 62 1.22 -0.75 -13.23
N LYS A 63 1.32 -0.58 -14.56
CA LYS A 63 1.28 0.75 -15.20
C LYS A 63 -0.03 1.48 -14.95
N ARG A 64 -1.18 0.79 -15.03
CA ARG A 64 -2.49 1.37 -14.71
C ARG A 64 -2.58 1.78 -13.24
N THR A 65 -2.03 1.00 -12.33
CA THR A 65 -1.96 1.34 -10.90
C THR A 65 -1.14 2.62 -10.67
N VAL A 66 0.02 2.76 -11.31
CA VAL A 66 0.84 3.99 -11.24
C VAL A 66 0.08 5.19 -11.77
N ALA A 67 -0.59 5.06 -12.91
CA ALA A 67 -1.40 6.13 -13.49
C ALA A 67 -2.56 6.53 -12.57
N HIS A 68 -3.22 5.55 -11.94
CA HIS A 68 -4.28 5.77 -10.98
C HIS A 68 -3.78 6.53 -9.75
N LEU A 69 -2.70 6.07 -9.10
CA LEU A 69 -2.10 6.73 -7.94
C LEU A 69 -1.69 8.18 -8.25
N THR A 70 -1.06 8.39 -9.40
CA THR A 70 -0.67 9.73 -9.87
C THR A 70 -1.86 10.64 -10.08
N LYS A 71 -2.95 10.11 -10.65
CA LYS A 71 -4.21 10.85 -10.81
C LYS A 71 -4.84 11.19 -9.45
N THR A 72 -4.82 10.26 -8.51
CA THR A 72 -5.38 10.45 -7.16
C THR A 72 -4.61 11.53 -6.39
N VAL A 73 -3.28 11.52 -6.42
CA VAL A 73 -2.45 12.60 -5.85
C VAL A 73 -2.82 13.96 -6.45
N ARG A 74 -2.92 14.05 -7.78
CA ARG A 74 -3.30 15.31 -8.45
C ARG A 74 -4.70 15.78 -8.06
N MET A 75 -5.64 14.85 -7.88
CA MET A 75 -7.00 15.16 -7.44
C MET A 75 -6.98 15.84 -6.06
N PHE A 76 -6.26 15.26 -5.10
CA PHE A 76 -6.12 15.80 -3.75
C PHE A 76 -5.38 17.14 -3.74
N HIS A 77 -4.29 17.24 -4.50
CA HIS A 77 -3.53 18.49 -4.64
C HIS A 77 -4.42 19.65 -5.14
N ASN A 78 -5.32 19.36 -6.09
CA ASN A 78 -6.22 20.34 -6.69
C ASN A 78 -7.51 20.55 -5.88
N SER A 79 -7.66 19.94 -4.70
CA SER A 79 -8.85 20.07 -3.86
C SER A 79 -8.45 20.25 -2.39
N PRO A 80 -7.99 21.45 -1.97
CA PRO A 80 -7.52 21.70 -0.60
C PRO A 80 -8.59 21.41 0.47
N ASN A 81 -9.87 21.57 0.13
CA ASN A 81 -11.01 21.23 0.99
C ASN A 81 -11.19 19.72 1.23
N LYS A 82 -10.42 18.87 0.53
CA LYS A 82 -10.37 17.41 0.73
C LYS A 82 -9.16 16.97 1.56
N MET A 83 -8.48 17.94 2.19
CA MET A 83 -7.19 17.77 2.86
C MET A 83 -7.27 18.24 4.32
N ASP A 84 -8.38 17.93 4.98
CA ASP A 84 -8.58 18.14 6.41
C ASP A 84 -9.00 16.84 7.11
N SER A 85 -8.98 16.88 8.44
CA SER A 85 -9.32 15.74 9.28
C SER A 85 -10.76 15.29 9.12
N ASN A 86 -11.72 16.20 8.96
CA ASN A 86 -13.14 15.85 8.88
C ASN A 86 -13.42 15.11 7.58
N PHE A 87 -13.01 15.68 6.46
CA PHE A 87 -13.18 15.06 5.14
C PHE A 87 -12.47 13.70 5.07
N THR A 88 -11.19 13.66 5.48
CA THR A 88 -10.39 12.42 5.37
C THR A 88 -10.94 11.31 6.26
N ARG A 89 -11.36 11.66 7.49
CA ARG A 89 -11.95 10.70 8.44
C ARG A 89 -13.31 10.22 7.97
N GLU A 90 -14.15 11.08 7.41
CA GLU A 90 -15.43 10.69 6.83
C GLU A 90 -15.23 9.67 5.70
N ASN A 91 -14.30 9.94 4.78
CA ASN A 91 -13.99 9.03 3.68
C ASN A 91 -13.53 7.64 4.19
N TYR A 92 -12.60 7.60 5.15
CA TYR A 92 -12.14 6.34 5.72
C TYR A 92 -13.26 5.63 6.48
N THR A 93 -14.08 6.37 7.23
CA THR A 93 -15.23 5.79 7.97
C THR A 93 -16.24 5.17 7.02
N ASN A 94 -16.55 5.82 5.90
CA ASN A 94 -17.42 5.26 4.86
C ASN A 94 -16.85 3.94 4.31
N ARG A 95 -15.54 3.86 4.08
CA ARG A 95 -14.89 2.62 3.64
C ARG A 95 -14.92 1.54 4.73
N VAL A 96 -14.73 1.90 6.01
CA VAL A 96 -14.84 0.97 7.15
C VAL A 96 -16.25 0.37 7.25
N LEU A 97 -17.30 1.16 7.01
CA LEU A 97 -18.68 0.68 6.99
C LEU A 97 -18.89 -0.34 5.85
N GLN A 98 -18.37 -0.07 4.65
CA GLN A 98 -18.42 -1.03 3.54
C GLN A 98 -17.69 -2.33 3.87
N ILE A 99 -16.47 -2.24 4.41
CA ILE A 99 -15.69 -3.41 4.86
C ILE A 99 -16.51 -4.23 5.87
N SER A 100 -17.20 -3.56 6.80
CA SER A 100 -18.00 -4.24 7.82
C SER A 100 -19.17 -5.04 7.21
N ILE A 101 -19.76 -4.54 6.11
CA ILE A 101 -20.79 -5.26 5.35
C ILE A 101 -20.16 -6.43 4.59
N GLU A 102 -19.09 -6.19 3.84
CA GLU A 102 -18.34 -7.23 3.09
C GLU A 102 -17.93 -8.41 4.00
N LEU A 103 -17.51 -8.13 5.23
CA LEU A 103 -17.10 -9.15 6.19
C LEU A 103 -18.28 -9.95 6.73
N ARG A 104 -19.43 -9.31 7.00
CA ARG A 104 -20.65 -9.99 7.47
C ARG A 104 -21.16 -10.98 6.44
N ASP A 105 -21.21 -10.57 5.17
CA ASP A 105 -21.71 -11.41 4.08
C ASP A 105 -20.83 -12.63 3.81
N ASN A 106 -19.54 -12.55 4.14
CA ASN A 106 -18.57 -13.63 3.96
C ASN A 106 -18.47 -14.59 5.15
N THR A 107 -19.08 -14.29 6.30
CA THR A 107 -19.05 -15.17 7.48
C THR A 107 -20.43 -15.65 7.87
N THR A 108 -20.69 -16.92 7.60
CA THR A 108 -21.76 -17.67 8.25
C THR A 108 -21.38 -17.93 9.72
N ASN A 109 -21.96 -17.16 10.64
CA ASN A 109 -22.09 -17.48 12.07
C ASN A 109 -20.89 -17.31 13.03
N SER A 110 -19.93 -16.41 12.79
CA SER A 110 -18.95 -16.04 13.82
C SER A 110 -18.81 -14.51 13.97
N PRO A 111 -18.93 -13.95 15.20
CA PRO A 111 -18.71 -12.52 15.42
C PRO A 111 -17.25 -12.17 15.14
N PHE A 112 -17.04 -11.26 14.18
CA PHE A 112 -15.71 -10.74 13.85
C PHE A 112 -15.08 -10.04 15.06
N SER A 113 -13.85 -10.41 15.40
CA SER A 113 -13.12 -9.70 16.45
C SER A 113 -12.70 -8.30 15.98
N LEU A 114 -12.72 -7.32 16.90
CA LEU A 114 -12.19 -5.98 16.67
C LEU A 114 -10.75 -6.00 16.12
N SER A 115 -9.95 -6.96 16.56
CA SER A 115 -8.57 -7.13 16.10
C SER A 115 -8.46 -7.50 14.61
N GLN A 116 -9.35 -8.36 14.11
CA GLN A 116 -9.39 -8.76 12.70
C GLN A 116 -9.94 -7.62 11.83
N MET A 117 -10.94 -6.90 12.33
CA MET A 117 -11.47 -5.70 11.67
C MET A 117 -10.37 -4.65 11.50
N ASN A 118 -9.65 -4.30 12.57
CA ASN A 118 -8.56 -3.33 12.51
C ASN A 118 -7.45 -3.76 11.53
N LYS A 119 -7.09 -5.04 11.51
CA LYS A 119 -6.13 -5.58 10.52
C LYS A 119 -6.65 -5.43 9.08
N ARG A 120 -7.94 -5.70 8.85
CA ARG A 120 -8.56 -5.58 7.52
C ARG A 120 -8.64 -4.12 7.06
N ILE A 121 -8.94 -3.19 7.97
CA ILE A 121 -9.01 -1.75 7.70
C ILE A 121 -7.62 -1.20 7.38
N ALA A 122 -6.64 -1.47 8.24
CA ALA A 122 -5.26 -1.04 8.05
C ALA A 122 -4.61 -1.61 6.79
N GLY A 123 -5.09 -2.77 6.31
CA GLY A 123 -4.65 -3.39 5.06
C GLY A 123 -5.57 -3.12 3.87
N ASP A 124 -6.60 -2.27 3.98
CA ASP A 124 -7.53 -2.04 2.88
C ASP A 124 -6.87 -1.23 1.76
N PRO A 125 -6.87 -1.73 0.50
CA PRO A 125 -6.21 -1.04 -0.60
C PRO A 125 -6.72 0.39 -0.83
N ASN A 126 -8.02 0.67 -0.68
CA ASN A 126 -8.55 2.01 -0.91
C ASN A 126 -8.06 2.98 0.17
N ILE A 127 -8.08 2.56 1.43
CA ILE A 127 -7.56 3.36 2.55
C ILE A 127 -6.06 3.63 2.37
N LEU A 128 -5.28 2.62 1.97
CA LEU A 128 -3.84 2.77 1.76
C LEU A 128 -3.50 3.66 0.55
N ILE A 129 -4.25 3.54 -0.55
CA ILE A 129 -4.12 4.42 -1.72
C ILE A 129 -4.38 5.86 -1.33
N ASP A 130 -5.50 6.12 -0.64
CA ASP A 130 -5.85 7.46 -0.21
C ASP A 130 -4.83 8.00 0.78
N CYS A 131 -4.39 7.19 1.76
CA CYS A 131 -3.37 7.58 2.73
C CYS A 131 -2.06 8.02 2.07
N PHE A 132 -1.55 7.22 1.13
CA PHE A 132 -0.35 7.55 0.37
C PHE A 132 -0.55 8.82 -0.47
N ALA A 133 -1.66 8.90 -1.21
CA ALA A 133 -1.92 10.01 -2.11
C ALA A 133 -2.14 11.34 -1.39
N GLN A 134 -2.89 11.32 -0.29
CA GLN A 134 -3.16 12.49 0.55
C GLN A 134 -1.89 13.01 1.21
N HIS A 135 -0.99 12.14 1.67
CA HIS A 135 0.27 12.60 2.25
C HIS A 135 1.13 13.36 1.23
N ILE A 136 1.33 12.76 0.05
CA ILE A 136 2.12 13.38 -1.03
C ILE A 136 1.50 14.73 -1.43
N ALA A 137 0.19 14.77 -1.61
CA ALA A 137 -0.51 15.99 -2.00
C ALA A 137 -0.50 17.07 -0.91
N CYS A 138 -0.65 16.70 0.37
CA CYS A 138 -0.66 17.64 1.50
C CYS A 138 0.68 18.33 1.65
N HIS A 139 1.77 17.56 1.52
CA HIS A 139 3.13 18.06 1.70
C HIS A 139 3.81 18.51 0.40
N GLN A 140 3.10 18.41 -0.73
CA GLN A 140 3.59 18.73 -2.08
C GLN A 140 4.89 18.01 -2.41
N GLN A 141 4.97 16.72 -2.07
CA GLN A 141 6.14 15.91 -2.32
C GLN A 141 6.17 15.36 -3.75
N ASP A 142 7.38 15.07 -4.22
CA ASP A 142 7.56 14.24 -5.39
C ASP A 142 7.15 12.79 -5.09
N GLN A 143 6.96 12.00 -6.14
CA GLN A 143 6.75 10.57 -6.03
C GLN A 143 7.42 9.83 -7.18
N PHE A 144 7.85 8.60 -6.92
CA PHE A 144 8.37 7.71 -7.94
C PHE A 144 7.90 6.29 -7.73
N PHE A 145 7.90 5.54 -8.83
CA PHE A 145 7.44 4.15 -8.88
C PHE A 145 8.44 3.30 -9.66
N GLU A 146 8.58 2.04 -9.24
CA GLU A 146 9.48 1.08 -9.88
C GLU A 146 8.79 -0.27 -9.98
N ILE A 147 8.79 -0.84 -11.19
CA ILE A 147 8.20 -2.15 -11.48
C ILE A 147 9.33 -3.16 -11.69
N PHE A 148 9.32 -4.21 -10.88
CA PHE A 148 10.22 -5.35 -10.96
C PHE A 148 9.51 -6.52 -11.60
N GLN A 149 10.08 -7.02 -12.70
CA GLN A 149 9.69 -8.28 -13.33
C GLN A 149 9.70 -9.45 -12.33
N PRO A 150 9.04 -10.58 -12.63
CA PRO A 150 9.01 -11.74 -11.74
C PRO A 150 10.37 -12.07 -11.12
N LEU A 151 10.42 -12.02 -9.78
CA LEU A 151 11.68 -12.19 -9.06
C LEU A 151 12.17 -13.63 -9.18
N ARG A 152 13.45 -13.77 -9.49
CA ARG A 152 14.12 -15.07 -9.58
C ARG A 152 14.79 -15.41 -8.27
N GLU A 153 14.90 -16.71 -7.97
CA GLU A 153 15.40 -17.23 -6.70
C GLU A 153 16.77 -16.63 -6.28
N TYR A 154 17.69 -16.46 -7.23
CA TYR A 154 19.04 -15.96 -6.97
C TYR A 154 19.10 -14.46 -6.63
N HIS A 155 18.04 -13.70 -6.92
CA HIS A 155 17.91 -12.30 -6.50
C HIS A 155 17.25 -12.16 -5.12
N LEU A 156 16.80 -13.26 -4.52
CA LEU A 156 16.01 -13.24 -3.29
C LEU A 156 16.81 -13.74 -2.08
N PRO A 157 16.71 -13.07 -0.93
CA PRO A 157 17.13 -13.64 0.35
C PRO A 157 16.43 -14.98 0.59
N VAL A 158 17.18 -15.98 1.10
CA VAL A 158 16.68 -17.35 1.30
C VAL A 158 15.34 -17.37 2.05
N SER A 159 15.21 -16.56 3.11
CA SER A 159 13.99 -16.47 3.93
C SER A 159 12.76 -15.93 3.18
N LEU A 160 12.94 -15.24 2.05
CA LEU A 160 11.86 -14.63 1.27
C LEU A 160 11.51 -15.40 -0.01
N ARG A 161 12.32 -16.38 -0.43
CA ARG A 161 12.13 -17.14 -1.70
C ARG A 161 10.72 -17.70 -1.84
N ARG A 162 10.27 -18.49 -0.85
CA ARG A 162 8.91 -19.06 -0.81
C ARG A 162 7.78 -18.02 -0.96
N LYS A 163 8.04 -16.77 -0.59
CA LYS A 163 7.05 -15.68 -0.59
C LYS A 163 7.18 -14.74 -1.78
N LEU A 164 8.25 -14.74 -2.54
CA LEU A 164 8.47 -13.70 -3.56
C LEU A 164 8.94 -14.26 -4.91
N GLU A 165 9.41 -15.50 -4.97
CA GLU A 165 9.80 -16.13 -6.22
C GLU A 165 8.64 -16.20 -7.20
N GLY A 166 8.92 -15.85 -8.46
CA GLY A 166 7.94 -15.76 -9.54
C GLY A 166 6.99 -14.58 -9.43
N ARG A 167 7.10 -13.71 -8.41
CA ARG A 167 6.17 -12.59 -8.23
C ARG A 167 6.72 -11.31 -8.80
N MET A 168 5.86 -10.55 -9.49
CA MET A 168 6.18 -9.20 -9.96
C MET A 168 5.86 -8.21 -8.84
N ILE A 169 6.69 -7.18 -8.68
CA ILE A 169 6.52 -6.18 -7.60
C ILE A 169 6.46 -4.78 -8.21
N LEU A 170 5.51 -3.97 -7.78
CA LEU A 170 5.53 -2.52 -7.96
C LEU A 170 5.82 -1.88 -6.60
N LEU A 171 6.86 -1.05 -6.52
CA LEU A 171 7.16 -0.23 -5.34
C LEU A 171 6.88 1.24 -5.65
N GLY A 172 6.35 1.97 -4.67
CA GLY A 172 6.10 3.40 -4.76
C GLY A 172 6.57 4.15 -3.53
N PHE A 173 7.17 5.33 -3.72
CA PHE A 173 7.70 6.17 -2.63
C PHE A 173 7.36 7.64 -2.84
N ASN A 174 7.27 8.40 -1.75
CA ASN A 174 7.04 9.86 -1.71
C ASN A 174 8.32 10.69 -1.88
N VAL A 175 9.25 10.23 -2.72
CA VAL A 175 10.49 10.96 -3.04
C VAL A 175 10.66 11.06 -4.56
N ARG A 176 11.62 11.88 -5.01
CA ARG A 176 11.83 12.17 -6.43
C ARG A 176 12.38 11.00 -7.25
N GLY A 177 13.09 10.08 -6.60
CA GLY A 177 13.74 8.96 -7.24
C GLY A 177 14.54 8.13 -6.26
N SER A 178 15.10 7.02 -6.74
CA SER A 178 15.83 6.05 -5.90
C SER A 178 17.05 6.64 -5.20
N SER A 179 17.73 7.63 -5.79
CA SER A 179 18.89 8.30 -5.18
C SER A 179 18.56 9.12 -3.94
N ALA A 180 17.28 9.45 -3.71
CA ALA A 180 16.82 10.14 -2.52
C ALA A 180 16.50 9.20 -1.35
N LEU A 181 16.59 7.88 -1.55
CA LEU A 181 16.32 6.89 -0.52
C LEU A 181 17.57 6.63 0.35
N PRO A 182 17.41 6.39 1.66
CA PRO A 182 18.50 6.02 2.55
C PRO A 182 18.87 4.53 2.47
N TYR A 183 18.49 3.86 1.38
CA TYR A 183 18.70 2.43 1.16
C TYR A 183 19.52 2.22 -0.11
N GLU A 184 20.29 1.13 -0.15
CA GLU A 184 21.08 0.75 -1.33
C GLU A 184 20.22 0.56 -2.59
N SER A 185 18.98 0.11 -2.40
CA SER A 185 17.97 0.02 -3.46
C SER A 185 16.56 0.04 -2.86
N THR A 186 15.57 0.28 -3.72
CA THR A 186 14.14 0.17 -3.39
C THR A 186 13.75 -1.22 -2.91
N LEU A 187 14.26 -2.28 -3.56
CA LEU A 187 14.08 -3.66 -3.12
C LEU A 187 14.72 -3.94 -1.75
N ALA A 188 15.90 -3.36 -1.46
CA ALA A 188 16.54 -3.54 -0.16
C ALA A 188 15.63 -3.03 0.98
N ALA A 189 15.03 -1.84 0.82
CA ALA A 189 14.06 -1.29 1.77
C ALA A 189 12.88 -2.25 2.00
N PHE A 190 12.29 -2.75 0.91
CA PHE A 190 11.16 -3.67 0.96
C PHE A 190 11.52 -5.01 1.60
N PHE A 191 12.68 -5.59 1.27
CA PHE A 191 13.14 -6.86 1.85
C PHE A 191 13.46 -6.74 3.33
N MET A 192 14.04 -5.61 3.78
CA MET A 192 14.27 -5.35 5.20
C MET A 192 12.95 -5.37 5.98
N TRP A 193 11.92 -4.68 5.47
CA TRP A 193 10.59 -4.70 6.08
C TRP A 193 9.95 -6.10 6.08
N MET A 194 9.97 -6.79 4.92
CA MET A 194 9.44 -8.14 4.80
C MET A 194 10.10 -9.12 5.78
N LYS A 195 11.40 -8.98 6.06
CA LYS A 195 12.08 -9.84 7.04
C LYS A 195 11.55 -9.59 8.46
N LYS A 196 11.41 -8.32 8.88
CA LYS A 196 10.93 -7.96 10.23
C LYS A 196 9.50 -8.43 10.51
N PHE A 197 8.61 -8.35 9.52
CA PHE A 197 7.21 -8.75 9.68
C PHE A 197 6.97 -10.26 9.55
N ASN A 198 8.01 -11.03 9.20
CA ASN A 198 7.93 -12.48 8.96
C ASN A 198 8.82 -13.31 9.90
N SER A 199 9.55 -12.67 10.80
CA SER A 199 10.24 -13.26 11.95
C SER A 199 9.35 -13.19 13.19
#